data_AF-A0A935VBK6-F1
#
_entry.id   AF-A0A935VBK6-F1
#
_cell.length_a   1.000
_cell.length_b   1.000
_cell.length_c   1.000
_cell.angle_alpha   90.00
_cell.angle_beta   90.00
_cell.angle_gamma   90.00
#
_symmetry.space_group_name_H-M   'P 1'
#
loop_
_entity.id
_entity.type
_entity.pdbx_description
1 polymer ?
#
loop_
_entity_poly.entity_id
_entity_poly.type
_entity_poly.pdbx_seq_one_letter_code
_entity_poly.pdbx_strand_id
1 'polypeptide(L)'
;MTRNNGIPAGTTFSIDTTFVLFFLALEFGQSARIFAFDTLLMSITMLMVLVLPYFLPTEAEPPSFSKWIIGRIGIMAIGLTAGLAFRQSIGVLLPDVLRYVPLTLLIVSAMASGYIQFYGLLKLRPAK
;
A
#
# COMPACT_ATOMS: atom_id res chain seq x y z
N MET A 1 7.80 37.08 -0.79
CA MET A 1 8.40 35.76 -0.49
C MET A 1 7.27 34.75 -0.36
N THR A 2 7.05 33.96 -1.41
CA THR A 2 6.01 32.94 -1.50
C THR A 2 6.41 31.75 -0.63
N ARG A 3 5.66 31.56 0.48
CA ARG A 3 5.81 30.44 1.41
C ARG A 3 5.47 29.15 0.65
N ASN A 4 6.52 28.37 0.37
CA ASN A 4 6.44 27.11 -0.35
C ASN A 4 5.65 26.12 0.50
N ASN A 5 4.41 25.81 0.09
CA ASN A 5 3.56 24.79 0.72
C ASN A 5 4.05 23.39 0.35
N GLY A 6 5.33 23.10 0.65
CA GLY A 6 5.90 21.78 0.51
C GLY A 6 5.19 20.84 1.47
N ILE A 7 4.31 19.99 0.95
CA ILE A 7 3.82 18.81 1.68
C ILE A 7 5.09 18.09 2.20
N PRO A 8 5.16 17.78 3.51
CA PRO A 8 6.34 17.12 4.06
C PRO A 8 6.59 15.83 3.27
N ALA A 9 7.80 15.61 2.77
CA ALA A 9 8.13 14.44 1.95
C ALA A 9 7.75 13.10 2.63
N GLY A 10 7.79 13.05 3.97
CA GLY A 10 7.34 11.90 4.75
C GLY A 10 5.82 11.66 4.72
N THR A 11 5.01 12.70 4.54
CA THR A 11 3.56 12.58 4.36
C THR A 11 3.23 11.96 2.99
N THR A 12 3.93 12.37 1.93
CA THR A 12 3.77 11.81 0.59
C THR A 12 4.15 10.33 0.57
N PHE A 13 5.33 9.97 1.11
CA PHE A 13 5.79 8.58 1.18
C PHE A 13 4.84 7.67 2.00
N SER A 14 4.31 8.19 3.10
CA SER A 14 3.31 7.48 3.90
C SER A 14 2.02 7.23 3.13
N ILE A 15 1.50 8.24 2.44
CA ILE A 15 0.27 8.15 1.64
C ILE A 15 0.45 7.16 0.48
N ASP A 16 1.58 7.19 -0.21
CA ASP A 16 1.83 6.34 -1.39
C ASP A 16 1.85 4.85 -1.02
N THR A 17 2.53 4.51 0.08
CA THR A 17 2.60 3.12 0.56
C THR A 17 1.28 2.63 1.17
N THR A 18 0.40 3.56 1.55
CA THR A 18 -0.93 3.25 2.08
C THR A 18 -1.89 2.77 0.99
N PHE A 19 -1.81 3.34 -0.22
CA PHE A 19 -2.56 2.83 -1.38
C PHE A 19 -2.10 1.43 -1.77
N VAL A 20 -0.78 1.20 -1.77
CA VAL A 20 -0.22 -0.13 -2.01
C VAL A 20 -0.74 -1.13 -0.98
N LEU A 21 -0.72 -0.77 0.30
CA LEU A 21 -1.22 -1.62 1.38
C LEU A 21 -2.72 -1.94 1.21
N PHE A 22 -3.53 -0.95 0.83
CA PHE A 22 -4.96 -1.13 0.60
C PHE A 22 -5.23 -2.12 -0.54
N PHE A 23 -4.65 -1.90 -1.72
CA PHE A 23 -4.87 -2.78 -2.86
C PHE A 23 -4.27 -4.17 -2.65
N LEU A 24 -3.18 -4.26 -1.89
CA LEU A 24 -2.55 -5.54 -1.56
C LEU A 24 -3.44 -6.35 -0.61
N ALA A 25 -4.04 -5.70 0.39
CA ALA A 25 -5.00 -6.33 1.28
C ALA A 25 -6.29 -6.72 0.57
N LEU A 26 -6.76 -5.91 -0.39
CA LEU A 26 -7.90 -6.21 -1.25
C LEU A 26 -7.63 -7.45 -2.10
N GLU A 27 -6.51 -7.47 -2.82
CA GLU A 27 -6.12 -8.63 -3.63
C GLU A 27 -5.94 -9.87 -2.76
N PHE A 28 -5.34 -9.74 -1.57
CA PHE A 28 -5.23 -10.85 -0.62
C PHE A 28 -6.60 -11.40 -0.19
N GLY A 29 -7.56 -10.53 0.16
CA GLY A 29 -8.92 -10.92 0.52
C GLY A 29 -9.66 -11.61 -0.63
N GLN A 30 -9.44 -11.14 -1.86
CA GLN A 30 -10.03 -11.73 -3.05
C GLN A 30 -9.39 -13.08 -3.44
N SER A 31 -8.06 -13.17 -3.36
CA SER A 31 -7.25 -14.29 -3.84
C SER A 31 -7.00 -15.37 -2.78
N ALA A 32 -7.60 -15.26 -1.59
CA ALA A 32 -7.58 -16.25 -0.53
C ALA A 32 -8.28 -17.58 -0.92
N ARG A 33 -7.70 -18.31 -1.87
CA ARG A 33 -7.94 -19.75 -2.06
C ARG A 33 -7.05 -20.51 -1.07
N ILE A 34 -7.59 -21.61 -0.56
CA ILE A 34 -7.38 -22.07 0.82
C ILE A 34 -5.92 -22.43 1.18
N PHE A 35 -5.02 -22.80 0.27
CA PHE A 35 -3.58 -23.00 0.59
C PHE A 35 -2.73 -22.98 -0.70
N ALA A 36 -2.38 -21.79 -1.19
CA ALA A 36 -1.40 -21.65 -2.27
C ALA A 36 -0.17 -20.91 -1.74
N PHE A 37 1.02 -21.31 -2.21
CA PHE A 37 2.29 -20.64 -1.92
C PHE A 37 2.23 -19.13 -2.19
N ASP A 38 1.46 -18.73 -3.20
CA ASP A 38 1.20 -17.34 -3.56
C ASP A 38 0.57 -16.54 -2.41
N THR A 39 -0.37 -17.13 -1.66
CA THR A 39 -1.01 -16.48 -0.50
C THR A 39 -0.01 -16.22 0.61
N LEU A 40 0.97 -17.11 0.80
CA LEU A 40 2.04 -16.95 1.78
C LEU A 40 2.99 -15.81 1.37
N LEU A 41 3.41 -15.77 0.11
CA LEU A 41 4.23 -14.67 -0.39
C LEU A 41 3.52 -13.32 -0.29
N MET A 42 2.23 -13.29 -0.59
CA MET A 42 1.41 -12.09 -0.53
C MET A 42 1.22 -11.60 0.92
N SER A 43 1.06 -12.51 1.89
CA SER A 43 0.97 -12.14 3.31
C SER A 43 2.29 -11.59 3.87
N ILE A 44 3.44 -12.17 3.49
CA ILE A 44 4.76 -11.64 3.84
C ILE A 44 4.95 -10.25 3.23
N THR A 45 4.59 -10.08 1.95
CA THR A 45 4.69 -8.79 1.26
C THR A 45 3.85 -7.72 1.96
N MET A 46 2.64 -8.08 2.39
CA MET A 46 1.75 -7.17 3.13
C MET A 46 2.35 -6.78 4.48
N LEU A 47 2.96 -7.72 5.20
CA LEU A 47 3.65 -7.44 6.46
C LEU A 47 4.87 -6.53 6.25
N MET A 48 5.63 -6.75 5.17
CA MET A 48 6.72 -5.85 4.80
C MET A 48 6.21 -4.44 4.49
N VAL A 49 5.17 -4.28 3.65
CA VAL A 49 4.62 -2.96 3.33
C VAL A 49 3.98 -2.27 4.54
N LEU A 50 3.50 -3.04 5.53
CA LEU A 50 2.98 -2.51 6.78
C LEU A 50 4.07 -1.87 7.64
N VAL A 51 5.20 -2.56 7.79
CA VAL A 51 6.24 -2.23 8.78
C VAL A 51 7.41 -1.45 8.17
N LEU A 52 7.88 -1.84 6.99
CA LEU A 52 9.10 -1.31 6.38
C LEU A 52 9.08 0.21 6.18
N PRO A 53 7.97 0.83 5.73
CA PRO A 53 7.89 2.29 5.54
C PRO A 53 8.14 3.11 6.82
N TYR A 54 7.93 2.53 8.00
CA TYR A 54 8.22 3.20 9.28
C TYR A 54 9.73 3.39 9.52
N PHE A 55 10.55 2.45 9.02
CA PHE A 55 11.99 2.47 9.21
C PHE A 55 12.72 3.35 8.21
N LEU A 56 12.03 3.89 7.19
CA LEU A 56 12.66 4.81 6.26
C LEU A 56 12.90 6.16 6.93
N PRO A 57 14.11 6.74 6.77
CA PRO A 57 14.43 8.05 7.34
C PRO A 57 13.50 9.10 6.74
N THR A 58 12.73 9.74 7.61
CA THR A 58 11.86 10.87 7.27
C THR A 58 12.32 12.07 8.08
N GLU A 59 12.44 13.22 7.41
CA GLU A 59 12.92 14.50 7.95
C GLU A 59 11.97 15.12 9.02
N ALA A 60 10.82 14.49 9.28
CA ALA A 60 9.82 14.94 10.24
C ALA A 60 9.84 14.06 11.50
N GLU A 61 9.57 14.63 12.67
CA GLU A 61 9.42 13.87 13.93
C GLU A 61 8.50 12.67 13.69
N PRO A 62 8.99 11.42 13.85
CA PRO A 62 8.20 10.27 13.50
C PRO A 62 7.00 10.16 14.45
N PRO A 63 5.77 9.99 13.93
CA PRO A 63 4.64 9.67 14.79
C PRO A 63 4.95 8.38 15.55
N SER A 64 4.50 8.27 16.81
CA SER A 64 4.72 7.09 17.62
C SER A 64 4.34 5.82 16.84
N PHE A 65 5.21 4.80 16.83
CA PHE A 65 5.01 3.54 16.09
C PHE A 65 3.60 2.95 16.26
N SER A 66 3.04 3.00 17.46
CA SER A 66 1.68 2.50 17.73
C SER A 66 0.60 3.29 16.97
N LYS A 67 0.72 4.62 16.86
CA LYS A 67 -0.20 5.47 16.08
C LYS A 67 -0.02 5.25 14.58
N TRP A 68 1.18 4.92 14.15
CA TRP A 68 1.46 4.57 12.76
C TRP A 68 0.81 3.23 12.37
N ILE A 69 1.08 2.19 13.16
CA ILE A 69 0.56 0.85 12.92
C ILE A 69 -0.96 0.83 12.96
N ILE A 70 -1.59 1.52 13.93
CA ILE A 70 -3.06 1.46 14.07
C ILE A 70 -3.78 2.02 12.84
N GLY A 71 -3.25 3.10 12.23
CA GLY A 71 -3.79 3.66 10.99
C GLY A 71 -3.67 2.67 9.84
N ARG A 72 -2.51 2.01 9.70
CA ARG A 72 -2.26 1.05 8.61
C ARG A 72 -3.03 -0.25 8.76
N ILE A 73 -3.16 -0.78 9.97
CA ILE A 73 -4.01 -1.94 10.25
C ILE A 73 -5.46 -1.63 9.89
N GLY A 74 -5.96 -0.42 10.20
CA GLY A 74 -7.30 -0.01 9.79
C GLY A 74 -7.49 -0.07 8.28
N ILE A 75 -6.54 0.45 7.51
CA ILE A 75 -6.61 0.49 6.04
C ILE A 75 -6.49 -0.91 5.45
N MET A 76 -5.58 -1.73 5.99
CA MET A 76 -5.45 -3.14 5.65
C MET A 76 -6.76 -3.90 5.90
N ALA A 77 -7.41 -3.69 7.05
CA ALA A 77 -8.66 -4.35 7.39
C ALA A 77 -9.80 -3.94 6.43
N ILE A 78 -9.87 -2.66 6.06
CA ILE A 78 -10.84 -2.17 5.07
C ILE A 78 -10.57 -2.80 3.69
N GLY A 79 -9.31 -2.83 3.25
CA GLY A 79 -8.94 -3.47 1.98
C GLY A 79 -9.31 -4.96 1.97
N LEU A 80 -8.97 -5.68 3.04
CA LEU A 80 -9.24 -7.11 3.17
C LEU A 80 -10.74 -7.43 3.17
N THR A 81 -11.54 -6.68 3.92
CA THR A 81 -13.00 -6.84 3.93
C THR A 81 -13.62 -6.49 2.58
N ALA A 82 -13.15 -5.44 1.92
CA ALA A 82 -13.56 -5.09 0.56
C ALA A 82 -13.20 -6.20 -0.44
N GLY A 83 -12.02 -6.82 -0.33
CA GLY A 83 -11.61 -7.92 -1.21
C GLY A 83 -12.42 -9.20 -1.02
N LEU A 84 -12.78 -9.51 0.23
CA LEU A 84 -13.70 -10.61 0.53
C LEU A 84 -15.09 -10.35 -0.06
N ALA A 85 -15.62 -9.14 0.10
CA ALA A 85 -16.91 -8.74 -0.49
C ALA A 85 -16.86 -8.74 -2.03
N PHE A 86 -15.74 -8.29 -2.61
CA PHE A 86 -15.52 -8.30 -4.05
C PHE A 86 -15.54 -9.72 -4.60
N ARG A 87 -14.87 -10.67 -3.93
CA ARG A 87 -14.92 -12.10 -4.27
C ARG A 87 -16.34 -12.66 -4.26
N GLN A 88 -17.16 -12.29 -3.29
CA GLN A 88 -18.56 -12.75 -3.22
C GLN A 88 -19.43 -12.16 -4.33
N SER A 89 -19.05 -10.99 -4.86
CA SER A 89 -19.80 -10.29 -5.91
C SER A 89 -19.45 -10.78 -7.32
N ILE A 90 -18.24 -11.34 -7.51
CA ILE A 90 -17.80 -11.96 -8.77
C ILE A 90 -18.61 -13.24 -9.02
N GLY A 91 -19.26 -13.31 -10.19
CA GLY A 91 -20.09 -14.46 -10.59
C GLY A 91 -21.58 -14.35 -10.21
N VAL A 92 -21.94 -13.44 -9.30
CA VAL A 92 -23.36 -13.14 -8.98
C VAL A 92 -23.81 -11.85 -9.65
N LEU A 93 -23.02 -10.78 -9.52
CA LEU A 93 -23.34 -9.44 -10.04
C LEU A 93 -22.31 -8.93 -11.05
N LEU A 94 -21.04 -9.36 -10.93
CA LEU A 94 -19.93 -8.84 -11.73
C LEU A 94 -19.37 -9.92 -12.68
N PRO A 95 -19.07 -9.57 -13.94
CA PRO A 95 -18.46 -10.48 -14.91
C PRO A 95 -17.03 -10.86 -14.51
N ASP A 96 -16.62 -12.08 -14.85
CA ASP A 96 -15.31 -12.68 -14.48
C ASP A 96 -14.09 -11.85 -14.90
N VAL A 97 -14.23 -11.00 -15.92
CA VAL A 97 -13.18 -10.09 -16.39
C VAL A 97 -12.74 -9.10 -15.29
N LEU A 98 -13.66 -8.70 -14.41
CA LEU A 98 -13.35 -7.76 -13.33
C LEU A 98 -12.57 -8.39 -12.17
N ARG A 99 -12.39 -9.71 -12.19
CA ARG A 99 -11.57 -10.44 -11.22
C ARG A 99 -10.12 -9.95 -11.20
N TYR A 100 -9.60 -9.45 -12.32
CA TYR A 100 -8.20 -9.02 -12.40
C TYR A 100 -8.00 -7.55 -12.00
N VAL A 101 -9.09 -6.80 -11.77
CA VAL A 101 -9.02 -5.36 -11.48
C VAL A 101 -8.17 -5.06 -10.26
N PRO A 102 -8.33 -5.74 -9.12
CA PRO A 102 -7.55 -5.36 -7.94
C PRO A 102 -6.07 -5.62 -8.09
N LEU A 103 -5.68 -6.72 -8.74
CA LEU A 103 -4.30 -6.98 -9.13
C LEU A 103 -3.73 -5.90 -10.07
N THR A 104 -4.51 -5.46 -11.07
CA THR A 104 -4.04 -4.38 -11.96
C THR A 104 -3.84 -3.05 -11.24
N LEU A 105 -4.78 -2.67 -10.35
CA LEU A 105 -4.66 -1.46 -9.54
C LEU A 105 -3.50 -1.56 -8.54
N LEU A 106 -3.28 -2.74 -7.96
CA LEU A 106 -2.14 -3.01 -7.11
C LEU A 106 -0.82 -2.78 -7.85
N ILE A 107 -0.66 -3.35 -9.04
CA ILE A 107 0.54 -3.17 -9.87
C ILE A 107 0.77 -1.70 -10.19
N VAL A 108 -0.26 -0.99 -10.66
CA VAL A 108 -0.14 0.44 -10.99
C VAL A 108 0.24 1.27 -9.75
N SER A 109 -0.38 1.00 -8.59
CA SER A 109 -0.04 1.71 -7.35
C SER A 109 1.37 1.38 -6.87
N ALA A 110 1.83 0.13 -7.02
CA ALA A 110 3.16 -0.29 -6.65
C ALA A 110 4.23 0.34 -7.56
N MET A 111 3.95 0.42 -8.86
CA MET A 111 4.81 1.12 -9.82
C MET A 111 4.89 2.62 -9.52
N ALA A 112 3.74 3.27 -9.26
CA ALA A 112 3.69 4.68 -8.91
C ALA A 112 4.43 4.96 -7.59
N SER A 113 4.18 4.15 -6.56
CA SER A 113 4.90 4.24 -5.28
C SER A 113 6.40 4.05 -5.52
N GLY A 114 6.82 2.97 -6.18
CA GLY A 114 8.23 2.71 -6.49
C GLY A 114 8.91 3.87 -7.22
N TYR A 115 8.22 4.50 -8.17
CA TYR A 115 8.71 5.68 -8.86
C TYR A 115 8.92 6.86 -7.91
N ILE A 116 7.94 7.18 -7.07
CA ILE A 116 8.04 8.27 -6.09
C ILE A 116 9.12 8.00 -5.05
N GLN A 117 9.24 6.76 -4.57
CA GLN A 117 10.30 6.35 -3.64
C GLN A 117 11.69 6.50 -4.27
N PHE A 118 11.84 6.08 -5.53
CA PHE A 118 13.10 6.23 -6.27
C PHE A 118 13.44 7.71 -6.50
N TYR A 119 12.45 8.54 -6.84
CA TYR A 119 12.62 9.99 -6.92
C TYR A 119 13.02 10.62 -5.58
N GLY A 120 12.42 10.15 -4.47
CA GLY A 120 12.78 10.56 -3.11
C GLY A 120 14.24 10.24 -2.80
N LEU A 121 14.69 9.02 -3.09
CA LEU A 121 16.09 8.59 -2.88
C LEU A 121 17.08 9.37 -3.76
N LEU A 122 16.75 9.66 -5.02
CA LEU A 122 17.58 10.46 -5.91
C LEU A 122 17.62 11.94 -5.48
N LYS A 123 16.49 12.48 -5.00
CA LYS A 123 16.39 13.87 -4.53
C LYS A 123 17.06 14.10 -3.18
N LEU A 124 17.26 13.06 -2.39
CA LEU A 124 18.13 13.09 -1.21
C LEU A 124 19.63 13.06 -1.58
N ARG A 125 19.97 12.93 -2.88
CA ARG A 125 21.35 12.84 -3.40
C ARG A 125 21.93 14.03 -4.19
N PRO A 126 21.51 15.31 -4.01
CA PRO A 126 22.34 16.44 -4.40
C PRO A 126 22.88 17.17 -3.16
N ALA A 127 23.83 16.55 -2.47
CA ALA A 127 24.71 17.27 -1.54
C ALA A 127 26.05 16.51 -1.43
N LYS A 128 27.07 17.13 -2.06
CA LYS A 128 28.52 16.86 -2.05
C LYS A 128 29.04 15.55 -1.46
#